data_AF-A0A7J8RKU7-F1
#
_entry.id   AF-A0A7J8RKU7-F1
#
_cell.length_a   1.000
_cell.length_b   1.000
_cell.length_c   1.000
_cell.angle_alpha   90.00
_cell.angle_beta   90.00
_cell.angle_gamma   90.00
#
_symmetry.space_group_name_H-M   'P 1'
#
loop_
_entity.id
_entity.type
_entity.pdbx_description
1 polymer ?
#
loop_
_entity_poly.entity_id
_entity_poly.type
_entity_poly.pdbx_seq_one_letter_code
_entity_poly.pdbx_strand_id
1 'polypeptide(L)'
;IIKALANTEIGIVIGAANGDIPSLASDPNSAAQWINSNVLPFYPASKIILITVGNEVLTTNDPNLINQLLPAMQNMQNAINGASLGGKIKVSTVHSMAVLGQSDPPSSGLFSPSYQPALKGLLQFHKDNGSPFAINPYPFFAYQSDSRPETLAFCLFQPNAGRVDSGNGIKYMNMFDAQVDSVHSALSAMGFKDVEIMVAETGWPYSGDSNEVGPSIENAKAYNGNLIAHLKSMVGTPLMPGKSVDTYLFALYDEDLKPGPGSERAFGLYKSDLSMTYDVGISKSSQTPVTPQPKPTATGWCVPKAGISDAQLQSSLDYACGQGIDCSPIQPGGACFEPNTIA
;
A
#
# COMPACT_ATOMS: atom_id res chain seq x y z
N ILE A 1 1.49 4.55 22.39
CA ILE A 1 2.08 4.48 21.03
C ILE A 1 2.29 5.87 20.45
N ILE A 2 1.23 6.66 20.20
CA ILE A 2 1.32 7.99 19.55
C ILE A 2 2.43 8.88 20.16
N LYS A 3 2.44 9.06 21.49
CA LYS A 3 3.47 9.84 22.20
C LYS A 3 4.92 9.40 21.91
N ALA A 4 5.16 8.11 21.68
CA ALA A 4 6.50 7.60 21.39
C ALA A 4 7.00 7.99 19.99
N LEU A 5 6.10 8.41 19.10
CA LEU A 5 6.41 8.90 17.75
C LEU A 5 6.56 10.44 17.70
N ALA A 6 6.52 11.12 18.85
CA ALA A 6 6.68 12.56 18.91
C ALA A 6 8.05 13.00 18.34
N ASN A 7 8.04 14.03 17.50
CA ASN A 7 9.19 14.63 16.83
C ASN A 7 9.97 13.68 15.90
N THR A 8 9.34 12.60 15.43
CA THR A 8 9.94 11.66 14.48
C THR A 8 9.67 12.01 13.01
N GLU A 9 8.78 12.98 12.75
CA GLU A 9 8.24 13.33 11.42
C GLU A 9 7.45 12.24 10.71
N ILE A 10 7.28 11.06 11.32
CA ILE A 10 6.47 9.96 10.79
C ILE A 10 5.00 10.39 10.78
N GLY A 11 4.37 10.35 9.59
CA GLY A 11 2.93 10.55 9.44
C GLY A 11 2.16 9.42 10.11
N ILE A 12 1.14 9.75 10.90
CA ILE A 12 0.37 8.78 11.69
C ILE A 12 -1.08 8.79 11.22
N VAL A 13 -1.58 7.61 10.87
CA VAL A 13 -3.00 7.31 10.77
C VAL A 13 -3.44 6.70 12.09
N ILE A 14 -4.54 7.20 12.65
CA ILE A 14 -5.15 6.59 13.84
C ILE A 14 -6.59 6.16 13.54
N GLY A 15 -6.98 4.99 14.01
CA GLY A 15 -8.32 4.44 13.79
C GLY A 15 -9.20 4.54 15.04
N ALA A 16 -10.44 5.02 14.86
CA ALA A 16 -11.53 4.70 15.79
C ALA A 16 -12.06 3.30 15.46
N ALA A 17 -12.29 2.49 16.48
CA ALA A 17 -12.70 1.10 16.27
C ALA A 17 -14.14 1.02 15.73
N ASN A 18 -14.49 -0.11 15.12
CA ASN A 18 -15.87 -0.36 14.69
C ASN A 18 -16.87 -0.19 15.84
N GLY A 19 -16.49 -0.61 17.06
CA GLY A 19 -17.33 -0.45 18.26
C GLY A 19 -17.58 0.99 18.71
N ASP A 20 -16.76 1.95 18.26
CA ASP A 20 -16.93 3.37 18.61
C ASP A 20 -17.98 4.06 17.72
N ILE A 21 -18.24 3.52 16.52
CA ILE A 21 -19.10 4.14 15.48
C ILE A 21 -20.48 4.53 16.03
N PRO A 22 -21.22 3.69 16.77
CA PRO A 22 -22.55 4.07 17.25
C PRO A 22 -22.54 5.30 18.17
N SER A 23 -21.53 5.41 19.04
CA SER A 23 -21.38 6.55 19.95
C SER A 23 -20.97 7.82 19.19
N LEU A 24 -19.99 7.69 18.29
CA LEU A 24 -19.51 8.80 17.45
C LEU A 24 -20.60 9.33 16.51
N ALA A 25 -21.48 8.46 16.00
CA ALA A 25 -22.59 8.82 15.13
C ALA A 25 -23.72 9.55 15.87
N SER A 26 -24.07 9.07 17.06
CA SER A 26 -25.26 9.52 17.78
C SER A 26 -25.08 10.81 18.57
N ASP A 27 -23.86 11.13 19.01
CA ASP A 27 -23.57 12.33 19.80
C ASP A 27 -22.28 13.04 19.32
N PRO A 28 -22.38 14.26 18.77
CA PRO A 28 -21.22 15.07 18.42
C PRO A 28 -20.25 15.33 19.58
N ASN A 29 -20.72 15.33 20.83
CA ASN A 29 -19.85 15.47 22.00
C ASN A 29 -18.95 14.26 22.19
N SER A 30 -19.43 13.05 21.87
CA SER A 30 -18.60 11.84 21.89
C SER A 30 -17.45 11.94 20.89
N ALA A 31 -17.72 12.46 19.69
CA ALA A 31 -16.67 12.73 18.70
C ALA A 31 -15.67 13.79 19.20
N ALA A 32 -16.16 14.90 19.78
CA ALA A 32 -15.29 15.91 20.37
C ALA A 32 -14.41 15.36 21.52
N GLN A 33 -14.98 14.52 22.38
CA GLN A 33 -14.25 13.84 23.46
C GLN A 33 -13.20 12.87 22.92
N TRP A 34 -13.52 12.14 21.85
CA TRP A 34 -12.57 11.26 21.18
C TRP A 34 -11.38 12.07 20.65
N ILE A 35 -11.62 13.20 19.95
CA ILE A 35 -10.56 14.09 19.46
C ILE A 35 -9.73 14.66 20.62
N ASN A 36 -10.38 15.13 21.69
CA ASN A 36 -9.71 15.67 22.88
C ASN A 36 -8.83 14.64 23.59
N SER A 37 -9.17 13.35 23.51
CA SER A 37 -8.44 12.28 24.19
C SER A 37 -7.34 11.68 23.32
N ASN A 38 -7.58 11.56 22.02
CA ASN A 38 -6.74 10.76 21.12
C ASN A 38 -5.91 11.60 20.14
N VAL A 39 -6.21 12.89 19.95
CA VAL A 39 -5.54 13.76 18.97
C VAL A 39 -4.83 14.92 19.65
N LEU A 40 -5.59 15.78 20.35
CA LEU A 40 -5.07 17.04 20.89
C LEU A 40 -3.88 16.89 21.85
N PRO A 41 -3.81 15.86 22.72
CA PRO A 41 -2.69 15.70 23.64
C PRO A 41 -1.36 15.37 22.94
N PHE A 42 -1.41 14.96 21.67
CA PHE A 42 -0.24 14.47 20.93
C PHE A 42 0.15 15.36 19.76
N TYR A 43 -0.79 16.11 19.18
CA TYR A 43 -0.55 17.02 18.07
C TYR A 43 -0.06 18.41 18.56
N PRO A 44 0.93 19.06 17.92
CA PRO A 44 1.59 18.69 16.66
C PRO A 44 2.85 17.84 16.84
N ALA A 45 3.28 17.55 18.08
CA ALA A 45 4.52 16.82 18.32
C ALA A 45 4.51 15.45 17.61
N SER A 46 3.37 14.75 17.61
CA SER A 46 3.13 13.56 16.79
C SER A 46 2.34 13.98 15.55
N LYS A 47 2.87 13.67 14.36
CA LYS A 47 2.33 14.11 13.07
C LYS A 47 1.13 13.24 12.66
N ILE A 48 0.01 13.40 13.34
CA ILE A 48 -1.26 12.79 12.97
C ILE A 48 -1.75 13.47 11.68
N ILE A 49 -2.00 12.69 10.63
CA ILE A 49 -2.39 13.19 9.29
C ILE A 49 -3.79 12.75 8.88
N LEU A 50 -4.24 11.60 9.37
CA LEU A 50 -5.52 11.01 9.00
C LEU A 50 -6.13 10.28 10.20
N ILE A 51 -7.44 10.38 10.33
CA ILE A 51 -8.24 9.57 11.26
C ILE A 51 -9.13 8.65 10.42
N THR A 52 -9.07 7.35 10.65
CA THR A 52 -10.01 6.40 10.05
C THR A 52 -11.12 6.09 11.06
N VAL A 53 -12.38 6.14 10.62
CA VAL A 53 -13.53 5.74 11.43
C VAL A 53 -13.94 4.34 10.98
N GLY A 54 -13.56 3.34 11.75
CA GLY A 54 -13.80 1.94 11.43
C GLY A 54 -12.83 1.34 10.40
N ASN A 55 -12.88 0.02 10.34
CA ASN A 55 -12.14 -0.83 9.42
C ASN A 55 -13.09 -1.84 8.78
N GLU A 56 -13.13 -1.85 7.44
CA GLU A 56 -13.92 -2.76 6.61
C GLU A 56 -15.42 -2.83 6.98
N VAL A 57 -15.97 -1.71 7.44
CA VAL A 57 -17.34 -1.62 7.99
C VAL A 57 -18.40 -2.10 7.01
N LEU A 58 -18.28 -1.73 5.73
CA LEU A 58 -19.25 -2.10 4.70
C LEU A 58 -19.37 -3.61 4.50
N THR A 59 -18.29 -4.36 4.74
CA THR A 59 -18.22 -5.81 4.53
C THR A 59 -18.46 -6.61 5.82
N THR A 60 -18.76 -5.93 6.94
CA THR A 60 -19.28 -6.60 8.16
C THR A 60 -20.70 -7.12 7.97
N ASN A 61 -21.44 -6.60 6.98
CA ASN A 61 -22.85 -6.86 6.74
C ASN A 61 -23.78 -6.51 7.93
N ASP A 62 -23.35 -5.62 8.83
CA ASP A 62 -24.20 -5.04 9.88
C ASP A 62 -24.86 -3.75 9.37
N PRO A 63 -26.18 -3.73 9.07
CA PRO A 63 -26.84 -2.55 8.54
C PRO A 63 -26.81 -1.36 9.50
N ASN A 64 -26.80 -1.58 10.82
CA ASN A 64 -26.77 -0.48 11.78
C ASN A 64 -25.42 0.22 11.73
N LEU A 65 -24.33 -0.56 11.71
CA LEU A 65 -22.99 -0.03 11.64
C LEU A 65 -22.73 0.73 10.34
N ILE A 66 -23.18 0.16 9.21
CA ILE A 66 -23.07 0.78 7.89
C ILE A 66 -23.82 2.12 7.84
N ASN A 67 -25.05 2.16 8.35
CA ASN A 67 -25.87 3.38 8.36
C ASN A 67 -25.31 4.48 9.28
N GLN A 68 -24.57 4.10 10.33
CA GLN A 68 -23.99 5.02 11.30
C GLN A 68 -22.60 5.54 10.91
N LEU A 69 -21.93 4.90 9.95
CA LEU A 69 -20.56 5.23 9.54
C LEU A 69 -20.41 6.68 9.06
N LEU A 70 -21.25 7.11 8.11
CA LEU A 70 -21.18 8.47 7.56
C LEU A 70 -21.46 9.54 8.64
N PRO A 71 -22.53 9.44 9.46
CA PRO A 71 -22.73 10.36 10.59
C PRO A 71 -21.53 10.41 11.56
N ALA A 72 -20.91 9.27 11.88
CA ALA A 72 -19.72 9.23 12.74
C ALA A 72 -18.54 10.00 12.10
N MET A 73 -18.28 9.78 10.81
CA MET A 73 -17.24 10.51 10.07
C MET A 73 -17.51 12.02 10.03
N GLN A 74 -18.76 12.43 9.83
CA GLN A 74 -19.18 13.83 9.85
C GLN A 74 -18.95 14.48 11.22
N ASN A 75 -19.34 13.82 12.31
CA ASN A 75 -19.13 14.33 13.66
C ASN A 75 -17.63 14.44 13.99
N MET A 76 -16.83 13.45 13.60
CA MET A 76 -15.37 13.46 13.78
C MET A 76 -14.70 14.61 13.01
N GLN A 77 -15.11 14.84 11.77
CA GLN A 77 -14.59 15.94 10.95
C GLN A 77 -15.01 17.31 11.50
N ASN A 78 -16.24 17.43 11.99
CA ASN A 78 -16.71 18.64 12.65
C ASN A 78 -15.92 18.94 13.93
N ALA A 79 -15.61 17.92 14.73
CA ALA A 79 -14.77 18.06 15.92
C ALA A 79 -13.33 18.50 15.57
N ILE A 80 -12.73 17.92 14.53
CA ILE A 80 -11.42 18.36 14.00
C ILE A 80 -11.46 19.82 13.51
N ASN A 81 -12.52 20.21 12.80
CA ASN A 81 -12.70 21.59 12.34
C ASN A 81 -12.85 22.54 13.52
N GLY A 82 -13.64 22.19 14.54
CA GLY A 82 -13.81 22.96 15.78
C GLY A 82 -12.51 23.13 16.57
N ALA A 83 -11.61 22.13 16.51
CA ALA A 83 -10.27 22.22 17.08
C ALA A 83 -9.27 23.01 16.21
N SER A 84 -9.72 23.66 15.12
CA SER A 84 -8.85 24.37 14.16
C SER A 84 -7.77 23.48 13.51
N LEU A 85 -8.05 22.18 13.41
CA LEU A 85 -7.21 21.19 12.73
C LEU A 85 -7.78 20.76 11.37
N GLY A 86 -8.93 21.33 10.97
CA GLY A 86 -9.51 21.19 9.64
C GLY A 86 -8.49 21.53 8.55
N GLY A 87 -8.39 20.67 7.54
CA GLY A 87 -7.38 20.81 6.48
C GLY A 87 -6.01 20.20 6.83
N LYS A 88 -5.64 20.10 8.11
CA LYS A 88 -4.38 19.49 8.57
C LYS A 88 -4.52 18.01 8.87
N ILE A 89 -5.64 17.64 9.49
CA ILE A 89 -6.02 16.27 9.77
C ILE A 89 -7.33 16.00 9.03
N LYS A 90 -7.37 14.91 8.28
CA LYS A 90 -8.56 14.49 7.53
C LYS A 90 -9.22 13.30 8.19
N VAL A 91 -10.49 13.06 7.87
CA VAL A 91 -11.22 11.87 8.29
C VAL A 91 -11.52 10.98 7.08
N SER A 92 -11.33 9.67 7.23
CA SER A 92 -11.67 8.65 6.24
C SER A 92 -12.25 7.41 6.94
N THR A 93 -12.47 6.32 6.20
CA THR A 93 -12.82 4.98 6.67
C THR A 93 -12.06 3.98 5.80
N VAL A 94 -11.66 2.84 6.37
CA VAL A 94 -10.93 1.81 5.61
C VAL A 94 -11.92 0.81 5.01
N HIS A 95 -11.70 0.46 3.75
CA HIS A 95 -12.51 -0.49 2.99
C HIS A 95 -11.73 -1.76 2.65
N SER A 96 -12.44 -2.88 2.58
CA SER A 96 -11.96 -4.10 1.93
C SER A 96 -12.13 -4.01 0.42
N MET A 97 -11.29 -4.69 -0.37
CA MET A 97 -11.53 -4.86 -1.81
C MET A 97 -12.89 -5.51 -2.14
N ALA A 98 -13.50 -6.22 -1.18
CA ALA A 98 -14.82 -6.83 -1.34
C ALA A 98 -15.97 -5.81 -1.49
N VAL A 99 -15.71 -4.49 -1.39
CA VAL A 99 -16.69 -3.47 -1.79
C VAL A 99 -16.89 -3.41 -3.32
N LEU A 100 -15.96 -3.95 -4.10
CA LEU A 100 -16.07 -4.05 -5.56
C LEU A 100 -16.97 -5.23 -5.96
N GLY A 101 -17.85 -5.01 -6.93
CA GLY A 101 -18.62 -6.06 -7.60
C GLY A 101 -17.96 -6.52 -8.91
N GLN A 102 -17.13 -5.67 -9.52
CA GLN A 102 -16.31 -5.97 -10.69
C GLN A 102 -14.94 -5.35 -10.51
N SER A 103 -13.89 -6.08 -10.89
CA SER A 103 -12.50 -5.64 -10.72
C SER A 103 -11.54 -6.22 -11.77
N ASP A 104 -11.99 -7.10 -12.66
CA ASP A 104 -11.17 -7.69 -13.72
C ASP A 104 -11.97 -7.69 -15.06
N PRO A 105 -11.49 -7.01 -16.11
CA PRO A 105 -10.26 -6.21 -16.14
C PRO A 105 -10.37 -4.93 -15.30
N PRO A 106 -9.25 -4.29 -14.89
CA PRO A 106 -9.28 -3.10 -14.05
C PRO A 106 -10.15 -1.96 -14.56
N SER A 107 -10.21 -1.74 -15.88
CA SER A 107 -11.07 -0.73 -16.49
C SER A 107 -12.57 -0.95 -16.27
N SER A 108 -12.98 -2.17 -15.91
CA SER A 108 -14.36 -2.52 -15.59
C SER A 108 -14.70 -2.33 -14.10
N GLY A 109 -13.76 -1.82 -13.31
CA GLY A 109 -13.92 -1.61 -11.88
C GLY A 109 -15.24 -0.93 -11.53
N LEU A 110 -16.06 -1.59 -10.71
CA LEU A 110 -17.34 -1.08 -10.23
C LEU A 110 -17.59 -1.51 -8.80
N PHE A 111 -18.09 -0.60 -7.97
CA PHE A 111 -18.60 -0.95 -6.64
C PHE A 111 -19.83 -1.84 -6.74
N SER A 112 -19.92 -2.82 -5.85
CA SER A 112 -21.07 -3.72 -5.77
C SER A 112 -22.36 -2.90 -5.57
N PRO A 113 -23.44 -3.18 -6.31
CA PRO A 113 -24.71 -2.45 -6.18
C PRO A 113 -25.25 -2.40 -4.74
N SER A 114 -24.94 -3.43 -3.93
CA SER A 114 -25.33 -3.49 -2.51
C SER A 114 -24.70 -2.40 -1.64
N TYR A 115 -23.49 -1.94 -1.97
CA TYR A 115 -22.76 -0.93 -1.19
C TYR A 115 -22.86 0.48 -1.78
N GLN A 116 -23.27 0.61 -3.05
CA GLN A 116 -23.36 1.91 -3.74
C GLN A 116 -24.18 2.98 -2.98
N PRO A 117 -25.33 2.67 -2.33
CA PRO A 117 -26.07 3.67 -1.56
C PRO A 117 -25.25 4.29 -0.42
N ALA A 118 -24.53 3.47 0.35
CA ALA A 118 -23.67 3.94 1.43
C ALA A 118 -22.44 4.67 0.88
N LEU A 119 -21.77 4.06 -0.12
CA LEU A 119 -20.57 4.63 -0.75
C LEU A 119 -20.83 6.00 -1.36
N LYS A 120 -22.00 6.26 -1.97
CA LYS A 120 -22.30 7.58 -2.55
C LYS A 120 -22.14 8.71 -1.52
N GLY A 121 -22.63 8.50 -0.29
CA GLY A 121 -22.50 9.48 0.79
C GLY A 121 -21.06 9.61 1.30
N LEU A 122 -20.35 8.48 1.45
CA LEU A 122 -18.95 8.45 1.87
C LEU A 122 -18.03 9.13 0.85
N LEU A 123 -18.21 8.85 -0.45
CA LEU A 123 -17.45 9.46 -1.54
C LEU A 123 -17.71 10.96 -1.66
N GLN A 124 -18.95 11.39 -1.46
CA GLN A 124 -19.26 12.82 -1.37
C GLN A 124 -18.55 13.48 -0.19
N PHE A 125 -18.54 12.82 0.97
CA PHE A 125 -17.79 13.29 2.14
C PHE A 125 -16.28 13.40 1.86
N HIS A 126 -15.68 12.39 1.22
CA HIS A 126 -14.26 12.41 0.83
C HIS A 126 -13.95 13.59 -0.08
N LYS A 127 -14.79 13.80 -1.11
CA LYS A 127 -14.67 14.92 -2.04
C LYS A 127 -14.76 16.28 -1.34
N ASP A 128 -15.76 16.46 -0.48
CA ASP A 128 -16.01 17.75 0.20
C ASP A 128 -14.90 18.10 1.21
N ASN A 129 -14.25 17.10 1.79
CA ASN A 129 -13.21 17.28 2.79
C ASN A 129 -11.79 17.11 2.24
N GLY A 130 -11.63 16.72 0.98
CA GLY A 130 -10.35 16.36 0.38
C GLY A 130 -9.64 15.27 1.19
N SER A 131 -10.38 14.23 1.58
CA SER A 131 -9.83 13.07 2.29
C SER A 131 -9.74 11.86 1.36
N PRO A 132 -8.78 10.95 1.58
CA PRO A 132 -8.59 9.81 0.69
C PRO A 132 -9.65 8.75 0.91
N PHE A 133 -9.92 7.96 -0.13
CA PHE A 133 -10.56 6.66 -0.05
C PHE A 133 -9.52 5.63 0.38
N ALA A 134 -9.60 5.19 1.64
CA ALA A 134 -8.66 4.22 2.19
C ALA A 134 -9.14 2.78 1.92
N ILE A 135 -8.27 1.93 1.37
CA ILE A 135 -8.61 0.60 0.87
C ILE A 135 -7.50 -0.42 1.18
N ASN A 136 -7.88 -1.70 1.32
CA ASN A 136 -7.00 -2.82 1.64
C ASN A 136 -6.86 -3.79 0.45
N PRO A 137 -6.03 -3.49 -0.56
CA PRO A 137 -5.72 -4.41 -1.66
C PRO A 137 -4.72 -5.48 -1.20
N TYR A 138 -5.10 -6.75 -1.30
CA TYR A 138 -4.23 -7.87 -1.00
C TYR A 138 -4.09 -8.79 -2.22
N PRO A 139 -3.00 -8.67 -3.00
CA PRO A 139 -2.65 -9.62 -4.05
C PRO A 139 -2.51 -11.08 -3.55
N PHE A 140 -2.20 -11.27 -2.27
CA PHE A 140 -2.15 -12.58 -1.63
C PHE A 140 -3.48 -13.34 -1.76
N PHE A 141 -4.62 -12.74 -1.41
CA PHE A 141 -5.93 -13.40 -1.49
C PHE A 141 -6.36 -13.65 -2.95
N ALA A 142 -5.93 -12.80 -3.89
CA ALA A 142 -6.13 -13.05 -5.31
C ALA A 142 -5.35 -14.28 -5.79
N TYR A 143 -4.12 -14.47 -5.31
CA TYR A 143 -3.33 -15.67 -5.60
C TYR A 143 -3.92 -16.93 -4.95
N GLN A 144 -4.45 -16.84 -3.72
CA GLN A 144 -5.14 -17.98 -3.11
C GLN A 144 -6.34 -18.47 -3.93
N SER A 145 -7.04 -17.54 -4.59
CA SER A 145 -8.17 -17.85 -5.48
C SER A 145 -7.75 -18.42 -6.83
N ASP A 146 -6.53 -18.11 -7.28
CA ASP A 146 -5.97 -18.56 -8.55
C ASP A 146 -4.45 -18.85 -8.40
N SER A 147 -4.15 -20.08 -7.99
CA SER A 147 -2.82 -20.47 -7.52
C SER A 147 -1.80 -20.82 -8.62
N ARG A 148 -2.09 -20.44 -9.88
CA ARG A 148 -1.20 -20.72 -11.02
C ARG A 148 0.13 -19.95 -10.91
N PRO A 149 1.26 -20.52 -11.38
CA PRO A 149 2.57 -19.87 -11.28
C PRO A 149 2.65 -18.47 -11.91
N GLU A 150 1.97 -18.25 -13.03
CA GLU A 150 1.90 -16.93 -13.67
C GLU A 150 1.15 -15.89 -12.83
N THR A 151 0.15 -16.33 -12.04
CA THR A 151 -0.56 -15.46 -11.10
C THR A 151 0.33 -15.14 -9.91
N LEU A 152 1.12 -16.09 -9.41
CA LEU A 152 2.11 -15.82 -8.37
C LEU A 152 3.12 -14.77 -8.83
N ALA A 153 3.72 -14.95 -10.01
CA ALA A 153 4.71 -14.00 -10.54
C ALA A 153 4.10 -12.59 -10.70
N PHE A 154 2.85 -12.51 -11.18
CA PHE A 154 2.11 -11.26 -11.31
C PHE A 154 1.79 -10.61 -9.95
N CYS A 155 1.45 -11.39 -8.92
CA CYS A 155 1.20 -10.86 -7.58
C CYS A 155 2.49 -10.42 -6.87
N LEU A 156 3.62 -11.08 -7.13
CA LEU A 156 4.91 -10.80 -6.50
C LEU A 156 5.77 -9.76 -7.24
N PHE A 157 5.23 -9.08 -8.25
CA PHE A 157 5.98 -8.14 -9.12
C PHE A 157 7.19 -8.77 -9.82
N GLN A 158 7.18 -10.10 -10.02
CA GLN A 158 8.25 -10.82 -10.69
C GLN A 158 8.11 -10.74 -12.22
N PRO A 159 9.17 -11.00 -13.00
CA PRO A 159 9.06 -11.06 -14.46
C PRO A 159 7.94 -11.99 -14.91
N ASN A 160 7.01 -11.45 -15.71
CA ASN A 160 5.85 -12.16 -16.20
C ASN A 160 5.38 -11.58 -17.54
N ALA A 161 4.45 -12.26 -18.20
CA ALA A 161 3.94 -11.84 -19.51
C ALA A 161 3.06 -10.57 -19.47
N GLY A 162 2.66 -10.11 -18.29
CA GLY A 162 1.65 -9.08 -18.05
C GLY A 162 0.23 -9.54 -18.41
N ARG A 163 -0.76 -8.74 -18.01
CA ARG A 163 -2.18 -8.96 -18.34
C ARG A 163 -2.69 -7.74 -19.09
N VAL A 164 -3.17 -7.95 -20.31
CA VAL A 164 -3.76 -6.87 -21.12
C VAL A 164 -5.22 -6.71 -20.72
N ASP A 165 -5.56 -5.52 -20.26
CA ASP A 165 -6.91 -5.09 -19.97
C ASP A 165 -7.73 -5.07 -21.27
N SER A 166 -8.81 -5.86 -21.32
CA SER A 166 -9.62 -6.01 -22.53
C SER A 166 -10.54 -4.82 -22.83
N GLY A 167 -10.74 -3.92 -21.86
CA GLY A 167 -11.59 -2.74 -22.02
C GLY A 167 -10.83 -1.52 -22.55
N ASN A 168 -9.56 -1.36 -22.20
CA ASN A 168 -8.76 -0.19 -22.61
C ASN A 168 -7.39 -0.51 -23.25
N GLY A 169 -6.99 -1.78 -23.32
CA GLY A 169 -5.72 -2.22 -23.91
C GLY A 169 -4.48 -1.98 -23.04
N ILE A 170 -4.63 -1.47 -21.82
CA ILE A 170 -3.51 -1.24 -20.90
C ILE A 170 -2.95 -2.58 -20.43
N LYS A 171 -1.63 -2.71 -20.47
CA LYS A 171 -0.94 -3.90 -19.98
C LYS A 171 -0.49 -3.70 -18.54
N TYR A 172 -1.13 -4.40 -17.61
CA TYR A 172 -0.71 -4.45 -16.21
C TYR A 172 0.42 -5.46 -16.04
N MET A 173 1.44 -5.10 -15.27
CA MET A 173 2.60 -5.96 -15.01
C MET A 173 2.61 -6.57 -13.61
N ASN A 174 1.72 -6.11 -12.72
CA ASN A 174 1.55 -6.66 -11.39
C ASN A 174 0.10 -6.52 -10.89
N MET A 175 -0.26 -7.32 -9.89
CA MET A 175 -1.62 -7.36 -9.32
C MET A 175 -1.97 -6.13 -8.48
N PHE A 176 -0.98 -5.51 -7.81
CA PHE A 176 -1.23 -4.34 -6.97
C PHE A 176 -1.75 -3.17 -7.80
N ASP A 177 -1.07 -2.84 -8.89
CA ASP A 177 -1.50 -1.80 -9.83
C ASP A 177 -2.89 -2.10 -10.40
N ALA A 178 -3.12 -3.36 -10.77
CA ALA A 178 -4.42 -3.80 -11.28
C ALA A 178 -5.52 -3.56 -10.23
N GLN A 179 -5.33 -3.98 -8.98
CA GLN A 179 -6.30 -3.80 -7.90
C GLN A 179 -6.56 -2.33 -7.59
N VAL A 180 -5.52 -1.51 -7.50
CA VAL A 180 -5.63 -0.08 -7.25
C VAL A 180 -6.36 0.63 -8.40
N ASP A 181 -6.06 0.27 -9.66
CA ASP A 181 -6.73 0.84 -10.82
C ASP A 181 -8.17 0.37 -11.01
N SER A 182 -8.52 -0.83 -10.51
CA SER A 182 -9.93 -1.25 -10.38
C SER A 182 -10.70 -0.34 -9.42
N VAL A 183 -10.07 0.07 -8.31
CA VAL A 183 -10.68 1.04 -7.38
C VAL A 183 -10.80 2.41 -8.03
N HIS A 184 -9.75 2.88 -8.71
CA HIS A 184 -9.80 4.15 -9.45
C HIS A 184 -10.92 4.16 -10.50
N SER A 185 -11.08 3.07 -11.25
CA SER A 185 -12.15 2.91 -12.23
C SER A 185 -13.54 2.93 -11.57
N ALA A 186 -13.70 2.28 -10.41
CA ALA A 186 -14.95 2.28 -9.65
C ALA A 186 -15.32 3.67 -9.11
N LEU A 187 -14.33 4.42 -8.60
CA LEU A 187 -14.49 5.82 -8.19
C LEU A 187 -14.92 6.69 -9.38
N SER A 188 -14.25 6.53 -10.52
CA SER A 188 -14.56 7.26 -11.76
C SER A 188 -15.99 6.98 -12.24
N ALA A 189 -16.43 5.71 -12.23
CA ALA A 189 -17.77 5.32 -12.62
C ALA A 189 -18.87 5.93 -11.73
N MET A 190 -18.57 6.21 -10.45
CA MET A 190 -19.47 6.93 -9.55
C MET A 190 -19.35 8.47 -9.61
N GLY A 191 -18.46 9.01 -10.46
CA GLY A 191 -18.24 10.45 -10.61
C GLY A 191 -17.28 11.07 -9.59
N PHE A 192 -16.44 10.25 -8.94
CA PHE A 192 -15.51 10.62 -7.87
C PHE A 192 -14.04 10.35 -8.24
N LYS A 193 -13.69 10.44 -9.53
CA LYS A 193 -12.33 10.18 -10.03
C LYS A 193 -11.21 10.99 -9.35
N ASP A 194 -11.54 12.17 -8.79
CA ASP A 194 -10.56 13.07 -8.17
C ASP A 194 -10.35 12.76 -6.68
N VAL A 195 -11.07 11.79 -6.11
CA VAL A 195 -10.84 11.32 -4.74
C VAL A 195 -9.56 10.48 -4.72
N GLU A 196 -8.59 10.90 -3.91
CA GLU A 196 -7.31 10.20 -3.79
C GLU A 196 -7.49 8.81 -3.18
N ILE A 197 -6.67 7.85 -3.62
CA ILE A 197 -6.63 6.51 -3.04
C ILE A 197 -5.45 6.43 -2.07
N MET A 198 -5.68 5.79 -0.93
CA MET A 198 -4.66 5.42 0.04
C MET A 198 -4.77 3.93 0.32
N VAL A 199 -3.65 3.22 0.29
CA VAL A 199 -3.60 1.82 0.70
C VAL A 199 -3.37 1.76 2.20
N ALA A 200 -4.42 1.42 2.95
CA ALA A 200 -4.37 1.35 4.41
C ALA A 200 -3.74 0.05 4.91
N GLU A 201 -3.87 -1.03 4.15
CA GLU A 201 -3.23 -2.30 4.45
C GLU A 201 -2.92 -3.07 3.18
N THR A 202 -1.72 -3.65 3.12
CA THR A 202 -1.37 -4.67 2.13
C THR A 202 -0.15 -5.44 2.60
N GLY A 203 -0.07 -6.73 2.28
CA GLY A 203 1.01 -7.58 2.76
C GLY A 203 0.90 -9.01 2.23
N TRP A 204 1.84 -9.85 2.68
CA TRP A 204 1.88 -11.25 2.33
C TRP A 204 2.40 -12.07 3.52
N PRO A 205 1.70 -13.12 3.94
CA PRO A 205 2.07 -13.90 5.12
C PRO A 205 3.25 -14.82 4.81
N TYR A 206 4.18 -14.99 5.75
CA TYR A 206 5.34 -15.86 5.55
C TYR A 206 5.11 -17.32 5.96
N SER A 207 4.02 -17.59 6.66
CA SER A 207 3.60 -18.90 7.14
C SER A 207 2.09 -18.98 7.12
N GLY A 208 1.53 -20.19 7.09
CA GLY A 208 0.09 -20.42 7.14
C GLY A 208 -0.23 -21.86 7.47
N ASP A 209 -1.52 -22.19 7.51
CA ASP A 209 -1.99 -23.56 7.70
C ASP A 209 -1.61 -24.42 6.48
N SER A 210 -1.59 -25.75 6.64
CA SER A 210 -1.14 -26.67 5.58
C SER A 210 -1.99 -26.65 4.30
N ASN A 211 -3.21 -26.11 4.37
CA ASN A 211 -4.12 -25.94 3.25
C ASN A 211 -4.02 -24.55 2.58
N GLU A 212 -3.19 -23.65 3.10
CA GLU A 212 -2.98 -22.33 2.53
C GLU A 212 -1.85 -22.35 1.52
N VAL A 213 -2.18 -22.01 0.27
CA VAL A 213 -1.20 -21.89 -0.82
C VAL A 213 -0.67 -20.46 -0.86
N GLY A 214 0.65 -20.31 -0.96
CA GLY A 214 1.30 -19.00 -1.10
C GLY A 214 2.07 -18.47 0.10
N PRO A 215 1.71 -18.75 1.37
CA PRO A 215 2.53 -18.32 2.48
C PRO A 215 3.92 -18.97 2.44
N SER A 216 4.96 -18.13 2.39
CA SER A 216 6.36 -18.55 2.56
C SER A 216 7.22 -17.32 2.83
N ILE A 217 8.40 -17.52 3.44
CA ILE A 217 9.37 -16.43 3.66
C ILE A 217 9.77 -15.82 2.31
N GLU A 218 9.99 -16.63 1.29
CA GLU A 218 10.41 -16.19 -0.04
C GLU A 218 9.35 -15.31 -0.70
N ASN A 219 8.08 -15.73 -0.66
CA ASN A 219 6.97 -14.98 -1.26
C ASN A 219 6.68 -13.69 -0.47
N ALA A 220 6.70 -13.76 0.86
CA ALA A 220 6.48 -12.58 1.71
C ALA A 220 7.58 -11.53 1.50
N LYS A 221 8.84 -11.96 1.45
CA LYS A 221 9.99 -11.11 1.14
C LYS A 221 9.90 -10.52 -0.26
N ALA A 222 9.55 -11.33 -1.26
CA ALA A 222 9.41 -10.88 -2.64
C ALA A 222 8.30 -9.84 -2.78
N TYR A 223 7.11 -10.10 -2.22
CA TYR A 223 5.97 -9.20 -2.27
C TYR A 223 6.29 -7.86 -1.62
N ASN A 224 6.64 -7.87 -0.34
CA ASN A 224 6.86 -6.65 0.44
C ASN A 224 8.07 -5.87 -0.10
N GLY A 225 9.17 -6.55 -0.42
CA GLY A 225 10.37 -5.92 -0.98
C GLY A 225 10.14 -5.28 -2.35
N ASN A 226 9.45 -5.97 -3.26
CA ASN A 226 9.18 -5.43 -4.59
C ASN A 226 8.12 -4.34 -4.57
N LEU A 227 7.12 -4.42 -3.69
CA LEU A 227 6.15 -3.34 -3.48
C LEU A 227 6.87 -2.07 -3.00
N ILE A 228 7.78 -2.17 -2.03
CA ILE A 228 8.59 -1.03 -1.57
C ILE A 228 9.41 -0.44 -2.73
N ALA A 229 10.03 -1.28 -3.56
CA ALA A 229 10.80 -0.82 -4.71
C ALA A 229 9.91 -0.11 -5.74
N HIS A 230 8.73 -0.66 -6.03
CA HIS A 230 7.73 -0.06 -6.91
C HIS A 230 7.29 1.31 -6.41
N LEU A 231 6.91 1.43 -5.13
CA LEU A 231 6.49 2.70 -4.53
C LEU A 231 7.62 3.75 -4.54
N LYS A 232 8.85 3.35 -4.19
CA LYS A 232 10.04 4.23 -4.23
C LYS A 232 10.40 4.69 -5.64
N SER A 233 10.02 3.94 -6.67
CA SER A 233 10.26 4.33 -8.08
C SER A 233 9.41 5.52 -8.53
N MET A 234 8.33 5.83 -7.81
CA MET A 234 7.38 6.90 -8.15
C MET A 234 6.69 6.76 -9.52
N VAL A 235 6.76 5.57 -10.14
CA VAL A 235 6.11 5.32 -11.45
C VAL A 235 4.59 5.43 -11.37
N GLY A 236 4.00 5.12 -10.20
CA GLY A 236 2.56 5.08 -10.01
C GLY A 236 1.90 3.87 -10.69
N THR A 237 0.58 3.88 -10.77
CA THR A 237 -0.19 2.86 -11.50
C THR A 237 -0.42 3.28 -12.95
N PRO A 238 -0.79 2.37 -13.86
CA PRO A 238 -1.12 2.73 -15.24
C PRO A 238 -2.19 3.82 -15.41
N LEU A 239 -3.24 3.86 -14.58
CA LEU A 239 -4.25 4.92 -14.61
C LEU A 239 -3.88 6.16 -13.79
N MET A 240 -2.90 6.06 -12.89
CA MET A 240 -2.40 7.18 -12.08
C MET A 240 -0.86 7.30 -12.18
N PRO A 241 -0.31 7.57 -13.39
CA PRO A 241 1.14 7.56 -13.62
C PRO A 241 1.83 8.77 -12.96
N GLY A 242 3.08 8.57 -12.54
CA GLY A 242 3.95 9.61 -11.98
C GLY A 242 3.60 10.02 -10.54
N LYS A 243 2.69 9.28 -9.88
CA LYS A 243 2.30 9.49 -8.49
C LYS A 243 2.33 8.17 -7.74
N SER A 244 3.17 8.06 -6.71
CA SER A 244 3.11 6.94 -5.79
C SER A 244 1.83 7.00 -4.96
N VAL A 245 1.29 5.83 -4.62
CA VAL A 245 0.14 5.68 -3.73
C VAL A 245 0.64 5.53 -2.31
N ASP A 246 0.16 6.36 -1.38
CA ASP A 246 0.49 6.23 0.03
C ASP A 246 0.04 4.85 0.53
N THR A 247 0.98 4.06 1.04
CA THR A 247 0.78 2.62 1.29
C THR A 247 1.33 2.23 2.66
N TYR A 248 0.51 1.54 3.44
CA TYR A 248 0.84 1.00 4.76
C TYR A 248 0.98 -0.52 4.66
N LEU A 249 2.19 -1.01 4.92
CA LEU A 249 2.46 -2.45 4.93
C LEU A 249 1.83 -3.10 6.15
N PHE A 250 1.07 -4.17 5.91
CA PHE A 250 0.49 -5.04 6.92
C PHE A 250 1.40 -6.28 7.10
N ALA A 251 2.05 -6.47 8.24
CA ALA A 251 2.10 -5.61 9.42
C ALA A 251 3.52 -5.52 10.00
N LEU A 252 3.71 -4.66 10.99
CA LEU A 252 5.03 -4.51 11.61
C LEU A 252 5.44 -5.76 12.40
N TYR A 253 4.52 -6.32 13.18
CA TYR A 253 4.77 -7.51 14.01
C TYR A 253 3.77 -8.62 13.69
N ASP A 254 4.17 -9.86 13.97
CA ASP A 254 3.22 -10.96 14.10
C ASP A 254 2.24 -10.71 15.24
N GLU A 255 0.97 -11.03 15.00
CA GLU A 255 -0.13 -10.84 15.94
C GLU A 255 -0.72 -12.20 16.33
N ASP A 256 -0.13 -12.83 17.34
CA ASP A 256 -0.43 -14.22 17.77
C ASP A 256 -1.87 -14.47 18.24
N LEU A 257 -2.59 -13.40 18.61
CA LEU A 257 -3.99 -13.45 19.02
C LEU A 257 -4.99 -13.24 17.87
N LYS A 258 -4.53 -13.03 16.62
CA LYS A 258 -5.46 -12.86 15.49
C LYS A 258 -6.27 -14.14 15.24
N PRO A 259 -7.60 -14.05 15.12
CA PRO A 259 -8.45 -15.18 14.78
C PRO A 259 -8.31 -15.55 13.29
N GLY A 260 -8.89 -16.67 12.87
CA GLY A 260 -8.93 -17.08 11.47
C GLY A 260 -7.77 -17.99 11.03
N PRO A 261 -7.49 -18.10 9.73
CA PRO A 261 -6.47 -18.99 9.16
C PRO A 261 -5.07 -18.76 9.72
N GLY A 262 -4.22 -19.78 9.65
CA GLY A 262 -2.80 -19.79 10.06
C GLY A 262 -2.05 -18.52 9.70
N SER A 263 -2.26 -18.08 8.45
CA SER A 263 -1.63 -16.91 7.86
C SER A 263 -1.87 -15.60 8.59
N GLU A 264 -3.03 -15.43 9.22
CA GLU A 264 -3.40 -14.19 9.93
C GLU A 264 -2.42 -13.83 11.06
N ARG A 265 -1.67 -14.81 11.57
CA ARG A 265 -0.69 -14.64 12.66
C ARG A 265 0.75 -14.47 12.15
N ALA A 266 0.95 -14.41 10.84
CA ALA A 266 2.28 -14.50 10.21
C ALA A 266 2.50 -13.45 9.11
N PHE A 267 1.90 -12.27 9.24
CA PHE A 267 2.11 -11.13 8.32
C PHE A 267 3.29 -10.21 8.74
N GLY A 268 3.86 -10.42 9.93
CA GLY A 268 4.84 -9.51 10.51
C GLY A 268 6.17 -9.45 9.75
N LEU A 269 6.65 -8.24 9.48
CA LEU A 269 8.05 -8.00 9.11
C LEU A 269 9.02 -8.39 10.26
N TYR A 270 8.52 -8.33 11.49
CA TYR A 270 9.18 -8.78 12.71
C TYR A 270 8.28 -9.76 13.47
N LYS A 271 8.88 -10.63 14.26
CA LYS A 271 8.17 -11.50 15.20
C LYS A 271 7.88 -10.75 16.50
N SER A 272 7.05 -11.34 17.37
CA SER A 272 6.70 -10.77 18.68
C SER A 272 7.90 -10.63 19.64
N ASP A 273 8.97 -11.41 19.41
CA ASP A 273 10.25 -11.31 20.13
C ASP A 273 11.20 -10.22 19.56
N LEU A 274 10.71 -9.39 18.64
CA LEU A 274 11.43 -8.33 17.93
C LEU A 274 12.49 -8.82 16.92
N SER A 275 12.64 -10.13 16.71
CA SER A 275 13.49 -10.65 15.65
C SER A 275 12.89 -10.35 14.28
N MET A 276 13.75 -10.01 13.32
CA MET A 276 13.32 -9.76 11.94
C MET A 276 12.92 -11.09 11.28
N THR A 277 11.74 -11.13 10.67
CA THR A 277 11.28 -12.30 9.93
C THR A 277 12.04 -12.43 8.61
N TYR A 278 12.13 -11.33 7.86
CA TYR A 278 12.88 -11.20 6.61
C TYR A 278 13.20 -9.72 6.33
N ASP A 279 14.34 -9.43 5.70
CA ASP A 279 14.73 -8.05 5.37
C ASP A 279 14.11 -7.58 4.05
N VAL A 280 13.41 -6.44 4.10
CA VAL A 280 12.80 -5.75 2.95
C VAL A 280 13.42 -4.36 2.68
N GLY A 281 14.55 -4.05 3.31
CA GLY A 281 15.33 -2.84 3.01
C GLY A 281 14.75 -1.54 3.60
N ILE A 282 14.03 -1.63 4.72
CA ILE A 282 13.49 -0.47 5.46
C ILE A 282 14.20 -0.24 6.80
N SER A 283 15.00 -1.20 7.29
CA SER A 283 15.80 -1.00 8.49
C SER A 283 16.92 0.01 8.24
N LYS A 284 17.16 0.90 9.21
CA LYS A 284 18.31 1.82 9.20
C LYS A 284 19.65 1.07 9.16
N SER A 285 19.71 -0.19 9.60
CA SER A 285 20.91 -1.03 9.49
C SER A 285 21.18 -1.52 8.07
N SER A 286 20.14 -1.57 7.22
CA SER A 286 20.25 -1.92 5.80
C SER A 286 20.60 -0.70 4.94
N GLN A 287 20.68 0.50 5.54
CA GLN A 287 21.42 1.61 4.96
C GLN A 287 22.92 1.36 5.19
N THR A 288 23.56 0.59 4.31
CA THR A 288 24.94 0.95 3.96
C THR A 288 24.92 2.44 3.63
N PRO A 289 25.81 3.27 4.21
CA PRO A 289 25.77 4.70 4.00
C PRO A 289 25.81 5.00 2.51
N VAL A 290 24.65 5.35 1.95
CA VAL A 290 24.56 6.00 0.66
C VAL A 290 24.98 7.43 0.97
N THR A 291 26.29 7.68 0.98
CA THR A 291 26.80 9.04 0.85
C THR A 291 26.05 9.66 -0.32
N PRO A 292 25.40 10.84 -0.17
CA PRO A 292 24.79 11.52 -1.29
C PRO A 292 25.89 11.82 -2.28
N GLN A 293 25.97 11.01 -3.34
CA GLN A 293 26.96 11.20 -4.37
C GLN A 293 26.48 12.42 -5.17
N PRO A 294 27.29 13.48 -5.29
CA PRO A 294 26.89 14.65 -6.02
C PRO A 294 26.49 14.25 -7.43
N LYS A 295 25.37 14.81 -7.91
CA LYS A 295 24.91 14.71 -9.29
C LYS A 295 26.15 14.89 -10.20
N PRO A 296 26.55 13.88 -11.00
CA PRO A 296 27.75 14.01 -11.82
C PRO A 296 27.55 15.13 -12.82
N THR A 297 28.18 16.27 -12.57
CA THR A 297 28.28 17.39 -13.50
C THR A 297 29.48 17.25 -14.43
N ALA A 298 30.17 16.11 -14.37
CA ALA A 298 31.29 15.78 -15.23
C ALA A 298 30.96 14.52 -16.04
N THR A 299 31.15 14.60 -17.36
CA THR A 299 31.24 13.44 -18.25
C THR A 299 32.47 12.62 -17.86
N GLY A 300 32.25 11.56 -17.10
CA GLY A 300 33.26 10.58 -16.72
C GLY A 300 32.68 9.17 -16.81
N TRP A 301 33.55 8.16 -16.86
CA TRP A 301 33.16 6.76 -16.84
C TRP A 301 33.40 6.16 -15.45
N CYS A 302 32.51 5.28 -15.02
CA CYS A 302 32.68 4.48 -13.82
C CYS A 302 33.49 3.23 -14.15
N VAL A 303 34.38 2.82 -13.26
CA VAL A 303 35.12 1.56 -13.35
C VAL A 303 34.67 0.66 -12.20
N PRO A 304 34.43 -0.65 -12.43
CA PRO A 304 34.13 -1.59 -11.35
C PRO A 304 35.18 -1.54 -10.24
N LYS A 305 34.72 -1.63 -8.99
CA LYS A 305 35.62 -1.68 -7.83
C LYS A 305 36.45 -2.97 -7.88
N ALA A 306 37.75 -2.87 -7.69
CA ALA A 306 38.63 -4.05 -7.64
C ALA A 306 38.23 -5.01 -6.51
N GLY A 307 38.24 -6.31 -6.79
CA GLY A 307 37.98 -7.38 -5.80
C GLY A 307 36.50 -7.72 -5.56
N ILE A 308 35.57 -7.23 -6.39
CA ILE A 308 34.17 -7.68 -6.37
C ILE A 308 34.02 -9.03 -7.08
N SER A 309 32.99 -9.79 -6.71
CA SER A 309 32.66 -11.04 -7.42
C SER A 309 31.93 -10.79 -8.74
N ASP A 310 31.98 -11.77 -9.66
CA ASP A 310 31.27 -11.71 -10.94
C ASP A 310 29.76 -11.51 -10.75
N ALA A 311 29.16 -12.13 -9.74
CA ALA A 311 27.74 -11.96 -9.42
C ALA A 311 27.39 -10.51 -8.98
N GLN A 312 28.28 -9.87 -8.22
CA GLN A 312 28.09 -8.48 -7.81
C GLN A 312 28.28 -7.53 -9.00
N LEU A 313 29.21 -7.86 -9.89
CA LEU A 313 29.42 -7.11 -11.12
C LEU A 313 28.22 -7.24 -12.06
N GLN A 314 27.67 -8.44 -12.25
CA GLN A 314 26.46 -8.66 -13.06
C GLN A 314 25.27 -7.88 -12.51
N SER A 315 24.99 -7.96 -11.20
CA SER A 315 23.91 -7.19 -10.58
C SER A 315 24.07 -5.67 -10.74
N SER A 316 25.32 -5.18 -10.74
CA SER A 316 25.60 -3.76 -10.96
C SER A 316 25.39 -3.34 -12.42
N LEU A 317 25.72 -4.21 -13.38
CA LEU A 317 25.46 -4.01 -14.80
C LEU A 317 23.95 -4.02 -15.08
N ASP A 318 23.22 -5.01 -14.57
CA ASP A 318 21.76 -5.13 -14.72
C ASP A 318 21.04 -3.88 -14.19
N TYR A 319 21.45 -3.40 -13.01
CA TYR A 319 20.93 -2.16 -12.45
C TYR A 319 21.20 -0.97 -13.38
N ALA A 320 22.46 -0.78 -13.82
CA ALA A 320 22.84 0.35 -14.67
C ALA A 320 22.06 0.36 -16.00
N CYS A 321 21.96 -0.79 -16.67
CA CYS A 321 21.21 -0.93 -17.91
C CYS A 321 19.70 -0.72 -17.72
N GLY A 322 19.17 -1.07 -16.54
CA GLY A 322 17.78 -0.79 -16.15
C GLY A 322 17.46 0.68 -15.87
N GLN A 323 18.47 1.55 -15.70
CA GLN A 323 18.30 3.00 -15.46
C GLN A 323 18.33 3.85 -16.75
N GLY A 324 18.26 3.23 -17.93
CA GLY A 324 18.26 3.94 -19.21
C GLY A 324 19.65 4.35 -19.72
N ILE A 325 20.71 3.72 -19.20
CA ILE A 325 22.08 3.84 -19.73
C ILE A 325 22.21 2.98 -21.00
N ASP A 326 22.90 3.48 -22.02
CA ASP A 326 23.17 2.70 -23.24
C ASP A 326 24.18 1.58 -22.95
N CYS A 327 23.64 0.37 -22.80
CA CYS A 327 24.41 -0.85 -22.62
C CYS A 327 24.65 -1.62 -23.93
N SER A 328 24.27 -1.09 -25.10
CA SER A 328 24.48 -1.78 -26.37
C SER A 328 25.93 -2.23 -26.64
N PRO A 329 27.00 -1.53 -26.18
CA PRO A 329 28.37 -1.97 -26.41
C PRO A 329 28.75 -3.26 -25.69
N ILE A 330 28.07 -3.62 -24.59
CA ILE A 330 28.38 -4.80 -23.76
C ILE A 330 27.38 -5.95 -23.96
N GLN A 331 26.42 -5.82 -24.88
CA GLN A 331 25.49 -6.89 -25.24
C GLN A 331 26.10 -7.81 -26.33
N PRO A 332 25.57 -9.04 -26.55
CA PRO A 332 26.07 -9.92 -27.60
C PRO A 332 26.19 -9.22 -28.97
N GLY A 333 27.39 -9.24 -29.54
CA GLY A 333 27.72 -8.55 -30.80
C GLY A 333 28.14 -7.08 -30.65
N GLY A 334 28.14 -6.54 -29.43
CA GLY A 334 28.65 -5.22 -29.10
C GLY A 334 30.19 -5.15 -29.07
N ALA A 335 30.73 -3.95 -29.26
CA ALA A 335 32.17 -3.72 -29.38
C ALA A 335 33.00 -4.06 -28.13
N CYS A 336 32.36 -4.17 -26.97
CA CYS A 336 32.95 -4.46 -25.67
C CYS A 336 32.42 -5.77 -25.04
N PHE A 337 31.80 -6.64 -25.84
CA PHE A 337 31.23 -7.89 -25.34
C PHE A 337 32.29 -8.96 -25.02
N GLU A 338 33.41 -8.96 -25.76
CA GLU A 338 34.43 -10.00 -25.64
C GLU A 338 35.71 -9.51 -24.91
N PRO A 339 36.31 -10.32 -24.02
CA PRO A 339 35.82 -11.63 -23.59
C PRO A 339 34.58 -11.50 -22.70
N ASN A 340 33.56 -12.32 -22.96
CA ASN A 340 32.40 -12.35 -22.07
C ASN A 340 32.73 -13.11 -20.78
N THR A 341 33.22 -12.40 -19.77
CA THR A 341 33.67 -12.99 -18.50
C THR A 341 32.56 -13.12 -17.46
N ILE A 342 31.34 -12.67 -17.76
CA ILE A 342 30.23 -12.58 -16.80
C ILE A 342 28.93 -12.94 -17.54
N ALA A 343 28.18 -13.91 -17.01
CA ALA A 343 27.01 -14.49 -17.69
C ALA A 343 25.70 -13.75 -17.40
#